data_AF-S4RHF2-F1
#
_entry.id   AF-S4RHF2-F1
#
_cell.length_a   1.000
_cell.length_b   1.000
_cell.length_c   1.000
_cell.angle_alpha   90.00
_cell.angle_beta   90.00
_cell.angle_gamma   90.00
#
_symmetry.space_group_name_H-M   'P 1'
#
loop_
_entity.id
_entity.type
_entity.pdbx_description
1 polymer ?
#
loop_
_entity_poly.entity_id
_entity_poly.type
_entity_poly.pdbx_seq_one_letter_code
_entity_poly.pdbx_strand_id
1 'polypeptide(L)'
;AATYLCAEDSEDTVYTRFMKAHRCYDIIPTSSKLVVFDVSLQVKKAFFALVANGVRAAPLWDNHRQAFVGMLTITDFINILHRYYKSPLVQIYELEEHKIETWRELYLQDSFKPLVNIPPHASLFDAVNSLIKNKIHRLPVVDPVTGNALYILTHKRVLRFLTLFMSEMPQPPFMKHSLEELGIGTFRDIAIIHPGTPVICALSLFVERRVSALPVVDSSGKVVDIYSKFDVI
;
A
#
# COMPACT_ATOMS: atom_id res chain seq x y z
N ALA A 1 15.24 14.34 -31.68
CA ALA A 1 14.41 15.40 -32.28
C ALA A 1 13.42 15.86 -31.21
N ALA A 2 13.74 16.99 -30.57
CA ALA A 2 12.93 17.62 -29.54
C ALA A 2 11.82 18.40 -30.22
N THR A 3 10.57 18.08 -29.93
CA THR A 3 9.41 18.88 -30.34
C THR A 3 8.26 18.56 -29.39
N TYR A 4 7.48 19.59 -29.06
CA TYR A 4 6.43 19.69 -28.03
C TYR A 4 6.89 20.15 -26.64
N LEU A 5 7.42 21.37 -26.57
CA LEU A 5 7.13 22.26 -25.45
C LEU A 5 6.17 23.34 -25.98
N CYS A 6 4.86 23.14 -25.77
CA CYS A 6 3.87 24.18 -26.03
C CYS A 6 3.97 25.26 -24.94
N ALA A 7 3.88 26.52 -25.36
CA ALA A 7 4.13 27.71 -24.56
C ALA A 7 3.01 28.09 -23.55
N GLU A 8 2.18 27.13 -23.15
CA GLU A 8 1.11 27.32 -22.14
C GLU A 8 1.32 26.46 -20.87
N ASP A 9 2.44 25.76 -20.76
CA ASP A 9 2.68 24.84 -19.65
C ASP A 9 3.29 25.58 -18.45
N SER A 10 2.49 25.85 -17.42
CA SER A 10 3.00 26.30 -16.12
C SER A 10 4.11 25.37 -15.64
N GLU A 11 5.23 25.95 -15.19
CA GLU A 11 6.37 25.23 -14.60
C GLU A 11 5.93 24.33 -13.42
N ASP A 12 4.78 24.63 -12.81
CA ASP A 12 4.20 23.83 -11.72
C ASP A 12 3.70 22.44 -12.16
N THR A 13 3.55 22.22 -13.46
CA THR A 13 2.95 20.98 -13.99
C THR A 13 3.98 19.94 -14.44
N VAL A 14 5.29 20.20 -14.29
CA VAL A 14 6.37 19.35 -14.82
C VAL A 14 6.22 17.88 -14.37
N TYR A 15 6.05 17.61 -13.08
CA TYR A 15 5.89 16.24 -12.59
C TYR A 15 4.57 15.60 -13.04
N THR A 16 3.50 16.37 -13.17
CA THR A 16 2.21 15.90 -13.69
C THR A 16 2.34 15.47 -15.14
N ARG A 17 3.00 16.29 -15.98
CA ARG A 17 3.26 15.98 -17.38
C ARG A 17 4.15 14.75 -17.51
N PHE A 18 5.21 14.68 -16.71
CA PHE A 18 6.09 13.50 -16.65
C PHE A 18 5.30 12.22 -16.34
N MET A 19 4.45 12.23 -15.32
CA MET A 19 3.62 11.07 -14.96
C MET A 19 2.57 10.72 -16.02
N LYS A 20 2.05 11.70 -16.77
CA LYS A 20 1.13 11.45 -17.88
C LYS A 20 1.83 10.86 -19.11
N ALA A 21 3.09 11.21 -19.32
CA ALA A 21 3.91 10.73 -20.44
C ALA A 21 4.44 9.30 -20.24
N HIS A 22 4.58 8.85 -18.99
CA HIS A 22 5.08 7.51 -18.66
C HIS A 22 3.93 6.54 -18.36
N ARG A 23 4.12 5.28 -18.78
CA ARG A 23 3.17 4.19 -18.57
C ARG A 23 3.48 3.43 -17.28
N CYS A 24 2.48 2.74 -16.75
CA CYS A 24 2.66 1.81 -15.63
C CYS A 24 3.66 0.69 -15.93
N TYR A 25 3.84 0.35 -17.21
CA TYR A 25 4.86 -0.60 -17.65
C TYR A 25 6.29 -0.11 -17.39
N ASP A 26 6.56 1.18 -17.55
CA ASP A 26 7.93 1.74 -17.51
C ASP A 26 8.56 1.66 -16.11
N ILE A 27 7.73 1.54 -15.06
CA ILE A 27 8.17 1.41 -13.68
C ILE A 27 8.34 -0.06 -13.23
N ILE A 28 7.85 -1.02 -14.03
CA ILE A 28 7.99 -2.45 -13.74
C ILE A 28 9.48 -2.82 -13.89
N PRO A 29 10.11 -3.43 -12.88
CA PRO A 29 11.48 -3.90 -13.01
C PRO A 29 11.61 -4.93 -14.14
N THR A 30 12.79 -5.01 -14.77
CA THR A 30 13.11 -6.04 -15.77
C THR A 30 12.85 -7.46 -15.27
N SER A 31 13.09 -7.71 -13.98
CA SER A 31 12.75 -8.96 -13.31
C SER A 31 12.15 -8.66 -11.94
N SER A 32 11.02 -9.29 -11.64
CA SER A 32 10.36 -9.16 -10.34
C SER A 32 9.70 -10.48 -9.94
N LYS A 33 9.54 -10.68 -8.63
CA LYS A 33 8.82 -11.82 -8.06
C LYS A 33 7.44 -11.36 -7.62
N LEU A 34 6.41 -12.12 -8.02
CA LEU A 34 5.05 -11.94 -7.55
C LEU A 34 4.58 -13.22 -6.86
N VAL A 35 3.98 -13.08 -5.68
CA VAL A 35 3.33 -14.18 -4.96
C VAL A 35 1.82 -13.97 -5.08
N VAL A 36 1.11 -15.01 -5.49
CA VAL A 36 -0.36 -15.03 -5.61
C VAL A 36 -0.88 -16.15 -4.72
N PHE A 37 -2.00 -15.90 -4.03
CA PHE A 37 -2.66 -16.92 -3.22
C PHE A 37 -4.03 -17.25 -3.77
N ASP A 38 -4.36 -18.54 -3.76
CA ASP A 38 -5.73 -18.99 -3.92
C ASP A 38 -6.55 -18.59 -2.68
N VAL A 39 -7.79 -18.14 -2.88
CA VAL A 39 -8.70 -17.77 -1.77
C VAL A 39 -9.02 -18.95 -0.84
N SER A 40 -8.87 -20.19 -1.30
CA SER A 40 -9.06 -21.39 -0.47
C SER A 40 -7.89 -21.67 0.48
N LEU A 41 -6.77 -20.94 0.35
CA LEU A 41 -5.58 -21.12 1.20
C LEU A 41 -5.87 -20.66 2.64
N GLN A 42 -5.33 -21.40 3.62
CA GLN A 42 -5.39 -21.01 5.02
C GLN A 42 -4.64 -19.69 5.26
N VAL A 43 -5.28 -18.80 6.03
CA VAL A 43 -4.78 -17.45 6.32
C VAL A 43 -3.41 -17.48 7.01
N LYS A 44 -3.24 -18.34 8.02
CA LYS A 44 -1.95 -18.56 8.70
C LYS A 44 -0.83 -18.89 7.71
N LYS A 45 -1.08 -19.83 6.79
CA LYS A 45 -0.10 -20.24 5.77
C LYS A 45 0.22 -19.11 4.79
N ALA A 46 -0.78 -18.32 4.41
CA ALA A 46 -0.60 -17.17 3.53
C ALA A 46 0.34 -16.12 4.16
N PHE A 47 0.17 -15.79 5.45
CA PHE A 47 1.05 -14.85 6.14
C PHE A 47 2.48 -15.39 6.30
N PHE A 48 2.65 -16.66 6.66
CA PHE A 48 3.99 -17.27 6.66
C PHE A 48 4.64 -17.24 5.28
N ALA A 49 3.87 -17.47 4.21
CA ALA A 49 4.38 -17.40 2.84
C ALA A 49 4.77 -15.96 2.46
N LEU A 50 4.08 -14.92 2.94
CA LEU A 50 4.47 -13.52 2.74
C LEU A 50 5.85 -13.25 3.38
N VAL A 51 6.05 -13.66 4.64
CA VAL A 51 7.31 -13.51 5.38
C VAL A 51 8.44 -14.26 4.69
N ALA A 52 8.24 -15.56 4.40
CA ALA A 52 9.24 -16.41 3.78
C ALA A 52 9.67 -15.89 2.39
N ASN A 53 8.77 -15.20 1.68
CA ASN A 53 9.07 -14.61 0.39
C ASN A 53 9.55 -13.15 0.45
N GLY A 54 9.58 -12.53 1.63
CA GLY A 54 9.94 -11.12 1.79
C GLY A 54 8.98 -10.16 1.07
N VAL A 55 7.73 -10.57 0.86
CA VAL A 55 6.70 -9.75 0.19
C VAL A 55 5.67 -9.27 1.20
N ARG A 56 5.10 -8.08 0.95
CA ARG A 56 4.20 -7.40 1.91
C ARG A 56 2.72 -7.44 1.51
N ALA A 57 2.45 -7.99 0.33
CA ALA A 57 1.12 -8.14 -0.22
C ALA A 57 1.14 -9.19 -1.32
N ALA A 58 0.01 -9.85 -1.51
CA ALA A 58 -0.22 -10.81 -2.58
C ALA A 58 -1.61 -10.56 -3.20
N PRO A 59 -1.74 -10.61 -4.54
CA PRO A 59 -3.04 -10.69 -5.18
C PRO A 59 -3.73 -12.01 -4.82
N LEU A 60 -5.06 -11.98 -4.78
CA LEU A 60 -5.89 -13.12 -4.45
C LEU A 60 -6.60 -13.64 -5.69
N TRP A 61 -6.38 -14.91 -6.00
CA TRP A 61 -6.98 -15.61 -7.11
C TRP A 61 -8.16 -16.45 -6.64
N ASP A 62 -9.30 -16.30 -7.32
CA ASP A 62 -10.47 -17.14 -7.12
C ASP A 62 -10.57 -18.15 -8.27
N ASN A 63 -10.36 -19.43 -7.96
CA ASN A 63 -10.39 -20.49 -8.95
C ASN A 63 -11.80 -20.76 -9.52
N HIS A 64 -12.87 -20.43 -8.80
CA HIS A 64 -14.23 -20.60 -9.31
C HIS A 64 -14.59 -19.50 -10.30
N ARG A 65 -14.16 -18.26 -10.01
CA ARG A 65 -14.41 -17.09 -10.86
C ARG A 65 -13.36 -16.88 -11.95
N GLN A 66 -12.25 -17.62 -11.88
CA GLN A 66 -11.07 -17.47 -12.75
C GLN A 66 -10.62 -16.00 -12.85
N ALA A 67 -10.53 -15.32 -11.69
CA ALA A 67 -10.24 -13.90 -11.63
C ALA A 67 -9.51 -13.49 -10.34
N PHE A 68 -8.78 -12.38 -10.42
CA PHE A 68 -8.28 -11.70 -9.22
C PHE A 68 -9.42 -10.99 -8.48
N VAL A 69 -9.65 -11.36 -7.23
CA VAL A 69 -10.78 -10.86 -6.43
C VAL A 69 -10.39 -9.88 -5.33
N GLY A 70 -9.10 -9.73 -5.05
CA GLY A 70 -8.63 -8.86 -3.98
C GLY A 70 -7.13 -8.86 -3.80
N MET A 71 -6.71 -8.22 -2.71
CA MET A 71 -5.35 -8.22 -2.20
C MET A 71 -5.35 -8.72 -0.76
N LEU A 72 -4.36 -9.50 -0.39
CA LEU A 72 -4.01 -9.78 1.01
C LEU A 72 -2.80 -8.94 1.39
N THR A 73 -2.91 -8.21 2.49
CA THR A 73 -1.89 -7.27 2.98
C THR A 73 -1.68 -7.43 4.48
N ILE A 74 -0.67 -6.75 5.01
CA ILE A 74 -0.41 -6.73 6.46
C ILE A 74 -1.55 -6.05 7.23
N THR A 75 -2.34 -5.18 6.59
CA THR A 75 -3.54 -4.62 7.23
C THR A 75 -4.57 -5.72 7.54
N ASP A 76 -4.69 -6.73 6.68
CA ASP A 76 -5.58 -7.86 6.93
C ASP A 76 -5.10 -8.66 8.15
N PHE A 77 -3.78 -8.87 8.28
CA PHE A 77 -3.20 -9.52 9.46
C PHE A 77 -3.51 -8.77 10.75
N ILE A 78 -3.31 -7.44 10.75
CA ILE A 78 -3.64 -6.56 11.88
C ILE A 78 -5.12 -6.68 12.24
N ASN A 79 -6.02 -6.66 11.24
CA ASN A 79 -7.46 -6.77 11.46
C ASN A 79 -7.86 -8.13 12.08
N ILE A 80 -7.23 -9.23 11.63
CA ILE A 80 -7.49 -10.57 12.18
C ILE A 80 -7.03 -10.64 13.63
N LEU A 81 -5.78 -10.22 13.90
CA LEU A 81 -5.24 -10.21 15.26
C LEU A 81 -6.11 -9.35 16.18
N HIS A 82 -6.46 -8.14 15.77
CA HIS A 82 -7.30 -7.24 16.56
C HIS A 82 -8.70 -7.82 16.83
N ARG A 83 -9.29 -8.54 15.87
CA ARG A 83 -10.65 -9.09 16.00
C ARG A 83 -10.72 -10.28 16.96
N TYR A 84 -9.75 -11.19 16.87
CA TYR A 84 -9.81 -12.46 17.61
C TYR A 84 -8.98 -12.47 18.88
N TYR A 85 -8.07 -11.51 19.07
CA TYR A 85 -7.33 -11.41 20.31
C TYR A 85 -8.29 -11.18 21.50
N LYS A 86 -8.18 -12.06 22.51
CA LYS A 86 -8.92 -11.96 23.78
C LYS A 86 -8.02 -11.64 24.95
N SER A 87 -6.95 -12.41 25.11
CA SER A 87 -6.02 -12.35 26.24
C SER A 87 -4.67 -12.95 25.84
N PRO A 88 -3.54 -12.52 26.44
CA PRO A 88 -2.23 -13.10 26.15
C PRO A 88 -2.14 -14.62 26.40
N LEU A 89 -3.02 -15.15 27.27
CA LEU A 89 -3.01 -16.56 27.68
C LEU A 89 -3.87 -17.46 26.77
N VAL A 90 -4.65 -16.88 25.85
CA VAL A 90 -5.57 -17.62 25.00
C VAL A 90 -5.05 -17.59 23.57
N GLN A 91 -4.83 -18.77 23.00
CA GLN A 91 -4.44 -18.89 21.60
C GLN A 91 -5.58 -18.45 20.67
N ILE A 92 -5.21 -17.86 19.55
CA ILE A 92 -6.14 -17.43 18.51
C ILE A 92 -6.35 -18.60 17.54
N TYR A 93 -7.25 -19.52 17.91
CA TYR A 93 -7.54 -20.72 17.11
C TYR A 93 -8.12 -20.37 15.73
N GLU A 94 -8.90 -19.29 15.64
CA GLU A 94 -9.56 -18.85 14.41
C GLU A 94 -8.57 -18.49 13.31
N LEU A 95 -7.37 -18.01 13.66
CA LEU A 95 -6.31 -17.72 12.69
C LEU A 95 -5.79 -19.00 12.02
N GLU A 96 -5.81 -20.13 12.72
CA GLU A 96 -5.35 -21.42 12.20
C GLU A 96 -6.38 -22.08 11.28
N GLU A 97 -7.67 -21.92 11.61
CA GLU A 97 -8.77 -22.57 10.89
C GLU A 97 -9.24 -21.78 9.66
N HIS A 98 -9.17 -20.45 9.70
CA HIS A 98 -9.70 -19.61 8.64
C HIS A 98 -8.96 -19.76 7.31
N LYS A 99 -9.75 -19.76 6.24
CA LYS A 99 -9.27 -19.56 4.86
C LYS A 99 -9.37 -18.09 4.49
N ILE A 100 -8.67 -17.69 3.43
CA ILE A 100 -8.71 -16.31 2.94
C ILE A 100 -10.14 -15.94 2.52
N GLU A 101 -10.87 -16.84 1.85
CA GLU A 101 -12.27 -16.64 1.46
C GLU A 101 -13.18 -16.35 2.67
N THR A 102 -13.11 -17.19 3.71
CA THR A 102 -13.99 -17.06 4.90
C THR A 102 -13.69 -15.79 5.67
N TRP A 103 -12.40 -15.41 5.80
CA TRP A 103 -12.01 -14.12 6.38
C TRP A 103 -12.56 -12.94 5.57
N ARG A 104 -12.46 -12.99 4.25
CA ARG A 104 -12.93 -11.92 3.38
C ARG A 104 -14.44 -11.75 3.43
N GLU A 105 -15.20 -12.84 3.45
CA GLU A 105 -16.65 -12.78 3.61
C GLU A 105 -17.02 -12.08 4.92
N LEU A 106 -16.40 -12.47 6.04
CA LEU A 106 -16.64 -11.83 7.34
C LEU A 106 -16.24 -10.35 7.38
N TYR A 107 -15.13 -9.98 6.75
CA TYR A 107 -14.62 -8.60 6.76
C TYR A 107 -15.37 -7.68 5.78
N LEU A 108 -15.82 -8.22 4.64
CA LEU A 108 -16.51 -7.46 3.59
C LEU A 108 -18.03 -7.43 3.75
N GLN A 109 -18.60 -8.17 4.72
CA GLN A 109 -20.01 -8.06 5.10
C GLN A 109 -20.42 -6.60 5.37
N ASP A 110 -19.52 -5.80 5.96
CA ASP A 110 -19.77 -4.39 6.28
C ASP A 110 -19.53 -3.44 5.10
N SER A 111 -18.79 -3.84 4.05
CA SER A 111 -18.58 -3.05 2.84
C SER A 111 -18.02 -3.87 1.68
N PHE A 112 -18.74 -3.91 0.56
CA PHE A 112 -18.20 -4.47 -0.68
C PHE A 112 -17.13 -3.55 -1.26
N LYS A 113 -15.90 -4.04 -1.40
CA LYS A 113 -14.79 -3.34 -2.03
C LYS A 113 -14.20 -4.19 -3.16
N PRO A 114 -14.54 -3.88 -4.43
CA PRO A 114 -13.97 -4.62 -5.56
C PRO A 114 -12.46 -4.38 -5.64
N LEU A 115 -11.75 -5.33 -6.25
CA LEU A 115 -10.34 -5.17 -6.54
C LEU A 115 -10.13 -3.98 -7.48
N VAL A 116 -9.30 -3.04 -7.04
CA VAL A 116 -8.79 -1.97 -7.90
C VAL A 116 -7.49 -2.44 -8.54
N ASN A 117 -7.44 -2.46 -9.86
CA ASN A 117 -6.25 -2.77 -10.66
C ASN A 117 -6.03 -1.70 -11.72
N ILE A 118 -4.90 -1.77 -12.41
CA ILE A 118 -4.58 -0.86 -13.53
C ILE A 118 -3.88 -1.63 -14.66
N PRO A 119 -4.18 -1.36 -15.94
CA PRO A 119 -3.47 -2.01 -17.03
C PRO A 119 -2.07 -1.41 -17.24
N PRO A 120 -1.11 -2.17 -17.80
CA PRO A 120 0.28 -1.72 -17.95
C PRO A 120 0.44 -0.51 -18.90
N HIS A 121 -0.49 -0.31 -19.83
CA HIS A 121 -0.45 0.79 -20.79
C HIS A 121 -1.04 2.11 -20.25
N ALA A 122 -1.73 2.08 -19.10
CA ALA A 122 -2.25 3.30 -18.47
C ALA A 122 -1.11 4.18 -17.95
N SER A 123 -1.39 5.48 -17.81
CA SER A 123 -0.37 6.43 -17.36
C SER A 123 -0.01 6.25 -15.88
N LEU A 124 1.20 6.63 -15.50
CA LEU A 124 1.62 6.66 -14.10
C LEU A 124 0.77 7.65 -13.29
N PHE A 125 0.27 8.71 -13.93
CA PHE A 125 -0.66 9.66 -13.33
C PHE A 125 -1.97 8.98 -12.90
N ASP A 126 -2.54 8.13 -13.75
CA ASP A 126 -3.74 7.36 -13.42
C ASP A 126 -3.49 6.39 -12.26
N ALA A 127 -2.31 5.78 -12.22
CA ALA A 127 -1.90 4.91 -11.11
C ALA A 127 -1.85 5.67 -9.77
N VAL A 128 -1.22 6.84 -9.75
CA VAL A 128 -1.12 7.69 -8.55
C VAL A 128 -2.51 8.16 -8.12
N ASN A 129 -3.33 8.62 -9.06
CA ASN A 129 -4.70 9.03 -8.77
C ASN A 129 -5.52 7.86 -8.19
N SER A 130 -5.35 6.65 -8.73
CA SER A 130 -6.01 5.44 -8.22
C SER A 130 -5.57 5.08 -6.80
N LEU A 131 -4.27 5.16 -6.50
CA LEU A 131 -3.73 4.94 -5.15
C LEU A 131 -4.34 5.92 -4.12
N ILE A 132 -4.38 7.21 -4.47
CA ILE A 132 -4.88 8.29 -3.59
C ILE A 132 -6.40 8.18 -3.42
N LYS A 133 -7.15 8.11 -4.53
CA LYS A 133 -8.62 8.09 -4.52
C LYS A 133 -9.17 6.89 -3.76
N ASN A 134 -8.57 5.71 -3.95
CA ASN A 134 -9.00 4.49 -3.28
C ASN A 134 -8.37 4.30 -1.90
N LYS A 135 -7.45 5.19 -1.48
CA LYS A 135 -6.72 5.14 -0.20
C LYS A 135 -6.02 3.78 0.00
N ILE A 136 -5.36 3.29 -1.04
CA ILE A 136 -4.66 2.00 -1.05
C ILE A 136 -3.15 2.19 -1.25
N HIS A 137 -2.35 1.29 -0.68
CA HIS A 137 -0.88 1.33 -0.82
C HIS A 137 -0.33 0.36 -1.87
N ARG A 138 -1.18 -0.51 -2.41
CA ARG A 138 -0.84 -1.61 -3.31
C ARG A 138 -1.82 -1.58 -4.48
N LEU A 139 -1.32 -1.28 -5.67
CA LEU A 139 -2.12 -1.27 -6.90
C LEU A 139 -1.56 -2.34 -7.85
N PRO A 140 -2.23 -3.49 -8.02
CA PRO A 140 -1.78 -4.51 -8.97
C PRO A 140 -1.90 -3.99 -10.40
N VAL A 141 -0.83 -4.17 -11.16
CA VAL A 141 -0.78 -3.96 -12.61
C VAL A 141 -1.14 -5.28 -13.27
N VAL A 142 -2.28 -5.33 -13.96
CA VAL A 142 -2.84 -6.55 -14.56
C VAL A 142 -2.94 -6.35 -16.06
N ASP A 143 -2.38 -7.28 -16.84
CA ASP A 143 -2.53 -7.24 -18.28
C ASP A 143 -3.97 -7.64 -18.67
N PRO A 144 -4.75 -6.76 -19.33
CA PRO A 144 -6.13 -7.08 -19.72
C PRO A 144 -6.21 -8.15 -20.81
N VAL A 145 -5.14 -8.40 -21.57
CA VAL A 145 -5.14 -9.40 -22.64
C VAL A 145 -4.95 -10.81 -22.08
N THR A 146 -3.91 -11.02 -21.26
CA THR A 146 -3.62 -12.33 -20.68
C THR A 146 -4.32 -12.59 -19.36
N GLY A 147 -4.80 -11.54 -18.68
CA GLY A 147 -5.34 -11.63 -17.32
C GLY A 147 -4.26 -11.74 -16.24
N ASN A 148 -2.97 -11.74 -16.60
CA ASN A 148 -1.87 -11.95 -15.65
C ASN A 148 -1.58 -10.70 -14.82
N ALA A 149 -1.37 -10.88 -13.52
CA ALA A 149 -0.81 -9.84 -12.66
C ALA A 149 0.70 -9.74 -12.91
N LEU A 150 1.15 -8.58 -13.39
CA LEU A 150 2.54 -8.35 -13.79
C LEU A 150 3.39 -7.81 -12.62
N TYR A 151 2.82 -6.88 -11.84
CA TYR A 151 3.54 -6.17 -10.79
C TYR A 151 2.59 -5.57 -9.76
N ILE A 152 3.09 -5.20 -8.57
CA ILE A 152 2.33 -4.43 -7.57
C ILE A 152 2.98 -3.06 -7.42
N LEU A 153 2.29 -2.04 -7.94
CA LEU A 153 2.71 -0.64 -7.88
C LEU A 153 2.47 -0.07 -6.47
N THR A 154 3.41 0.77 -6.01
CA THR A 154 3.40 1.34 -4.65
C THR A 154 3.87 2.79 -4.68
N HIS A 155 3.42 3.60 -3.73
CA HIS A 155 3.89 4.99 -3.55
C HIS A 155 5.42 5.08 -3.52
N LYS A 156 6.10 4.19 -2.78
CA LYS A 156 7.57 4.15 -2.69
C LYS A 156 8.22 3.94 -4.06
N ARG A 157 7.65 3.08 -4.91
CA ARG A 157 8.21 2.82 -6.24
C ARG A 157 7.99 4.02 -7.15
N VAL A 158 6.78 4.60 -7.16
CA VAL A 158 6.48 5.82 -7.94
C VAL A 158 7.45 6.93 -7.57
N LEU A 159 7.59 7.23 -6.27
CA LEU A 159 8.48 8.29 -5.82
C LEU A 159 9.94 8.01 -6.20
N ARG A 160 10.41 6.76 -6.03
CA ARG A 160 11.76 6.36 -6.46
C ARG A 160 11.95 6.55 -7.97
N PHE A 161 10.96 6.17 -8.78
CA PHE A 161 11.00 6.37 -10.22
C PHE A 161 11.09 7.84 -10.58
N LEU A 162 10.23 8.69 -10.00
CA LEU A 162 10.31 10.15 -10.17
C LEU A 162 11.70 10.68 -9.80
N THR A 163 12.24 10.28 -8.65
CA THR A 163 13.54 10.78 -8.18
C THR A 163 14.71 10.44 -9.09
N LEU A 164 14.63 9.35 -9.86
CA LEU A 164 15.69 8.99 -10.83
C LEU A 164 15.79 9.99 -11.98
N PHE A 165 14.68 10.62 -12.36
CA PHE A 165 14.61 11.55 -13.47
C PHE A 165 14.53 13.02 -13.02
N MET A 166 14.48 13.29 -11.72
CA MET A 166 14.36 14.66 -11.19
C MET A 166 15.49 15.58 -11.63
N SER A 167 16.72 15.08 -11.76
CA SER A 167 17.86 15.88 -12.23
C SER A 167 17.80 16.24 -13.70
N GLU A 168 17.01 15.52 -14.49
CA GLU A 168 16.83 15.74 -15.93
C GLU A 168 15.62 16.63 -16.25
N MET A 169 14.81 16.96 -15.24
CA MET A 169 13.61 17.79 -15.37
C MET A 169 13.85 19.20 -14.82
N PRO A 170 13.25 20.24 -15.43
CA PRO A 170 13.22 21.57 -14.83
C PRO A 170 12.59 21.52 -13.43
N GLN A 171 13.27 22.07 -12.42
CA GLN A 171 12.77 22.08 -11.06
C GLN A 171 11.65 23.12 -10.91
N PRO A 172 10.41 22.72 -10.57
CA PRO A 172 9.32 23.66 -10.37
C PRO A 172 9.57 24.60 -9.18
N PRO A 173 9.02 25.83 -9.19
CA PRO A 173 9.18 26.78 -8.09
C PRO A 173 8.77 26.23 -6.72
N PHE A 174 7.66 25.47 -6.64
CA PHE A 174 7.16 24.89 -5.39
C PHE A 174 8.17 23.99 -4.67
N MET A 175 9.16 23.42 -5.36
CA MET A 175 10.17 22.55 -4.75
C MET A 175 11.17 23.30 -3.86
N LYS A 176 11.18 24.64 -3.90
CA LYS A 176 12.04 25.49 -3.07
C LYS A 176 11.36 25.93 -1.76
N HIS A 177 10.06 25.70 -1.65
CA HIS A 177 9.27 26.07 -0.49
C HIS A 177 9.41 25.05 0.64
N SER A 178 9.21 25.51 1.88
CA SER A 178 9.24 24.63 3.05
C SER A 178 7.98 23.74 3.12
N LEU A 179 8.04 22.66 3.89
CA LEU A 179 6.86 21.79 4.12
C LEU A 179 5.71 22.56 4.80
N GLU A 180 6.04 23.55 5.63
CA GLU A 180 5.07 24.41 6.31
C GLU A 180 4.35 25.33 5.32
N GLU A 181 5.10 25.97 4.42
CA GLU A 181 4.54 26.85 3.38
C GLU A 181 3.59 26.09 2.43
N LEU A 182 3.94 24.85 2.10
CA LEU A 182 3.14 24.00 1.21
C LEU A 182 1.97 23.30 1.93
N GLY A 183 1.95 23.29 3.26
CA GLY A 183 0.96 22.55 4.04
C GLY A 183 0.99 21.03 3.79
N ILE A 184 2.14 20.46 3.42
CA ILE A 184 2.27 19.03 3.11
C ILE A 184 2.54 18.25 4.38
N GLY A 185 1.53 17.53 4.86
CA GLY A 185 1.62 16.64 6.01
C GLY A 185 0.39 16.73 6.90
N THR A 186 0.31 15.82 7.87
CA THR A 186 -0.66 15.91 8.96
C THR A 186 0.10 16.37 10.20
N PHE A 187 -0.29 17.52 10.77
CA PHE A 187 0.42 18.15 11.90
C PHE A 187 -0.43 18.22 13.19
N ARG A 188 -1.65 17.70 13.16
CA ARG A 188 -2.60 17.67 14.28
C ARG A 188 -3.17 16.27 14.44
N ASP A 189 -3.61 15.93 15.65
CA ASP A 189 -4.22 14.64 15.99
C ASP A 189 -3.39 13.42 15.57
N ILE A 190 -2.06 13.51 15.79
CA ILE A 190 -1.11 12.45 15.45
C ILE A 190 -1.31 11.27 16.40
N ALA A 191 -1.59 10.09 15.83
CA ALA A 191 -1.64 8.85 16.59
C ALA A 191 -0.22 8.44 17.00
N ILE A 192 0.04 8.39 18.30
CA ILE A 192 1.33 8.07 18.91
C ILE A 192 1.19 6.91 19.91
N ILE A 193 2.31 6.25 20.20
CA ILE A 193 2.41 5.23 21.26
C ILE A 193 3.65 5.50 22.13
N HIS A 194 3.76 4.82 23.27
CA HIS A 194 4.89 4.92 24.18
C HIS A 194 5.66 3.59 24.22
N PRO A 195 6.93 3.57 24.69
CA PRO A 195 7.73 2.34 24.76
C PRO A 195 7.08 1.18 25.54
N GLY A 196 6.26 1.49 26.54
CA GLY A 196 5.51 0.49 27.32
C GLY A 196 4.12 0.15 26.76
N THR A 197 3.69 0.74 25.65
CA THR A 197 2.36 0.49 25.07
C THR A 197 2.27 -0.95 24.57
N PRO A 198 1.29 -1.75 25.04
CA PRO A 198 1.10 -3.11 24.56
C PRO A 198 0.82 -3.12 23.05
N VAL A 199 1.38 -4.13 22.35
CA VAL A 199 1.20 -4.27 20.90
C VAL A 199 -0.27 -4.27 20.50
N ILE A 200 -1.15 -4.94 21.27
CA ILE A 200 -2.58 -4.97 20.98
C ILE A 200 -3.20 -3.57 20.91
N CYS A 201 -2.78 -2.63 21.78
CA CYS A 201 -3.26 -1.25 21.73
C CYS A 201 -2.76 -0.52 20.47
N ALA A 202 -1.53 -0.80 20.04
CA ALA A 202 -1.02 -0.28 18.77
C ALA A 202 -1.80 -0.85 17.56
N LEU A 203 -2.17 -2.14 17.60
CA LEU A 203 -3.03 -2.75 16.58
C LEU A 203 -4.41 -2.06 16.53
N SER A 204 -5.03 -1.79 17.68
CA SER A 204 -6.30 -1.02 17.74
C SER A 204 -6.16 0.35 17.06
N LEU A 205 -5.08 1.09 17.36
CA LEU A 205 -4.82 2.39 16.72
C LEU A 205 -4.67 2.27 15.19
N PHE A 206 -4.04 1.22 14.68
CA PHE A 206 -3.95 1.00 13.23
C PHE A 206 -5.31 0.76 12.56
N VAL A 207 -6.21 0.06 13.25
CA VAL A 207 -7.56 -0.23 12.75
C VAL A 207 -8.41 1.05 12.78
N GLU A 208 -8.38 1.78 13.89
CA GLU A 208 -9.20 2.99 14.11
C GLU A 208 -8.74 4.17 13.25
N ARG A 209 -7.43 4.49 13.28
CA ARG A 209 -6.88 5.68 12.64
C ARG A 209 -6.49 5.44 11.18
N ARG A 210 -6.44 4.18 10.74
CA ARG A 210 -6.05 3.76 9.38
C ARG A 210 -4.70 4.33 8.92
N VAL A 211 -3.77 4.55 9.87
CA VAL A 211 -2.41 5.02 9.59
C VAL A 211 -1.48 3.86 9.21
N SER A 212 -0.33 4.17 8.61
CA SER A 212 0.68 3.18 8.20
C SER A 212 1.76 2.94 9.25
N ALA A 213 1.95 3.88 10.18
CA ALA A 213 2.91 3.79 11.27
C ALA A 213 2.49 4.68 12.44
N LEU A 214 3.02 4.36 13.62
CA LEU A 214 2.81 5.04 14.89
C LEU A 214 4.19 5.46 15.44
N PRO A 215 4.47 6.76 15.58
CA PRO A 215 5.66 7.22 16.29
C PRO A 215 5.64 6.75 17.74
N VAL A 216 6.78 6.25 18.22
CA VAL A 216 6.99 5.91 19.62
C VAL A 216 7.62 7.11 20.31
N VAL A 217 6.95 7.67 21.31
CA VAL A 217 7.40 8.88 22.01
C VAL A 217 7.72 8.59 23.48
N ASP A 218 8.79 9.19 23.98
CA ASP A 218 9.16 9.11 25.40
C ASP A 218 8.29 10.04 26.29
N SER A 219 8.56 10.04 27.60
CA SER A 219 7.85 10.89 28.56
C SER A 219 8.08 12.39 28.38
N SER A 220 9.11 12.78 27.62
CA SER A 220 9.39 14.18 27.27
C SER A 220 8.74 14.62 25.96
N GLY A 221 8.01 13.72 25.29
CA GLY A 221 7.37 13.96 24.00
C GLY A 221 8.32 13.86 22.81
N LYS A 222 9.54 13.33 22.99
CA LYS A 222 10.48 13.11 21.89
C LYS A 222 10.23 11.77 21.23
N VAL A 223 10.30 11.76 19.89
CA VAL A 223 10.24 10.53 19.10
C VAL A 223 11.52 9.74 19.32
N VAL A 224 11.39 8.51 19.81
CA VAL A 224 12.50 7.60 20.08
C VAL A 224 12.52 6.40 19.14
N ASP A 225 11.38 6.04 18.56
CA ASP A 225 11.25 4.95 17.59
C ASP A 225 10.02 5.12 16.70
N ILE A 226 9.80 4.21 15.75
CA ILE A 226 8.61 4.13 14.90
C ILE A 226 8.11 2.69 14.79
N TYR A 227 6.87 2.45 15.19
CA TYR A 227 6.22 1.17 14.99
C TYR A 227 5.33 1.24 13.75
N SER A 228 5.74 0.58 12.66
CA SER A 228 5.00 0.56 11.41
C SER A 228 4.12 -0.68 11.30
N LYS A 229 3.11 -0.64 10.42
CA LYS A 229 2.35 -1.85 10.06
C LYS A 229 3.26 -2.98 9.59
N PHE A 230 4.45 -2.68 9.07
CA PHE A 230 5.40 -3.69 8.62
C PHE A 230 6.06 -4.45 9.77
N ASP A 231 6.21 -3.84 10.94
CA ASP A 231 6.85 -4.47 12.11
C ASP A 231 5.91 -5.44 12.85
N VAL A 232 4.67 -5.59 12.37
CA VAL A 232 3.68 -6.54 12.89
C VAL A 232 3.90 -7.96 12.36
N ILE A 233 4.51 -8.12 11.18
CA ILE A 233 4.64 -9.39 10.45
C ILE A 233 6.07 -9.93 10.42
#